data_AF-A0AA35TAZ3-F1
#
_entry.id   AF-A0AA35TAZ3-F1
#
_cell.length_a   1.000
_cell.length_b   1.000
_cell.length_c   1.000
_cell.angle_alpha   90.00
_cell.angle_beta   90.00
_cell.angle_gamma   90.00
#
_symmetry.space_group_name_H-M   'P 1'
#
loop_
_entity.id
_entity.type
_entity.pdbx_description
1 polymer ?
#
loop_
_entity_poly.entity_id
_entity_poly.type
_entity_poly.pdbx_seq_one_letter_code
_entity_poly.pdbx_strand_id
1 'polypeptide(L)'
;MQGKIACANVLSDLYAMGVSECDNMLMLLGISENFTYTQRQVVTPMMIQGFTDLCAEAGTSVNGGQTVINPWVIIGGVASAVCNKSEFIMPDGAVAGDVLVLTKPLGTQVAVNAHQWIEQPKWWDKVKDVITTEQVEEAYMAATYSMARLNRTGARLMHSYGAHGATDVTGFGLLGHARNLASAQKAPVSFKIHTLPGNVITSTCPCVNTQMWFCFSAGPYESCCLHHCQQRTRFQAKGRSVR
;
A
#
# COMPACT_ATOMS: atom_id res chain seq x y z
N MET A 1 -12.12 -0.98 -10.67
CA MET A 1 -11.33 -1.14 -9.43
C MET A 1 -9.93 -1.67 -9.68
N GLN A 2 -9.75 -2.79 -10.40
CA GLN A 2 -8.42 -3.38 -10.65
C GLN A 2 -7.40 -2.41 -11.26
N GLY A 3 -7.81 -1.61 -12.26
CA GLY A 3 -6.96 -0.55 -12.82
C GLY A 3 -6.51 0.50 -11.81
N LYS A 4 -7.41 0.93 -10.90
CA LYS A 4 -7.07 1.83 -9.79
C LYS A 4 -6.03 1.18 -8.87
N ILE A 5 -6.27 -0.05 -8.43
CA ILE A 5 -5.34 -0.77 -7.55
C ILE A 5 -3.94 -0.89 -8.20
N ALA A 6 -3.88 -1.23 -9.49
CA ALA A 6 -2.61 -1.34 -10.21
C ALA A 6 -1.87 0.02 -10.28
N CYS A 7 -2.57 1.10 -10.60
CA CYS A 7 -2.00 2.45 -10.60
C CYS A 7 -1.51 2.86 -9.20
N ALA A 8 -2.31 2.63 -8.16
CA ALA A 8 -1.95 2.91 -6.77
C ALA A 8 -0.68 2.16 -6.35
N ASN A 9 -0.55 0.90 -6.79
CA ASN A 9 0.63 0.08 -6.53
C ASN A 9 1.87 0.63 -7.24
N VAL A 10 1.76 1.01 -8.52
CA VAL A 10 2.89 1.61 -9.27
C VAL A 10 3.38 2.92 -8.64
N LEU A 11 2.44 3.76 -8.18
CA LEU A 11 2.78 5.02 -7.52
C LEU A 11 3.29 4.85 -6.08
N SER A 12 3.05 3.68 -5.46
CA SER A 12 3.35 3.42 -4.05
C SER A 12 4.85 3.57 -3.74
N ASP A 13 5.71 3.04 -4.60
CA ASP A 13 7.17 3.13 -4.45
C ASP A 13 7.68 4.58 -4.51
N LEU A 14 7.12 5.39 -5.43
CA LEU A 14 7.43 6.81 -5.53
C LEU A 14 7.06 7.55 -4.25
N TYR A 15 5.88 7.26 -3.71
CA TYR A 15 5.41 7.84 -2.45
C TYR A 15 6.23 7.37 -1.24
N ALA A 16 6.77 6.14 -1.24
CA ALA A 16 7.66 5.65 -0.18
C ALA A 16 8.98 6.44 -0.10
N MET A 17 9.41 7.03 -1.21
CA MET A 17 10.55 7.96 -1.27
C MET A 17 10.19 9.39 -0.83
N GLY A 18 8.98 9.64 -0.33
CA GLY A 18 8.51 10.98 0.06
C GLY A 18 8.17 11.90 -1.12
N VAL A 19 8.24 11.41 -2.37
CA VAL A 19 7.95 12.20 -3.56
C VAL A 19 6.44 12.23 -3.78
N SER A 20 5.80 13.40 -3.68
CA SER A 20 4.33 13.51 -3.78
C SER A 20 3.79 13.79 -5.17
N GLU A 21 4.65 14.18 -6.11
CA GLU A 21 4.29 14.56 -7.48
C GLU A 21 4.90 13.57 -8.47
N CYS A 22 4.15 13.25 -9.52
CA CYS A 22 4.60 12.32 -10.57
C CYS A 22 4.44 13.01 -11.92
N ASP A 23 5.56 13.21 -12.62
CA ASP A 23 5.57 13.94 -13.89
C ASP A 23 5.01 13.08 -15.04
N ASN A 24 5.25 11.78 -14.99
CA ASN A 24 4.92 10.89 -16.10
C ASN A 24 4.56 9.48 -15.65
N MET A 25 3.46 8.96 -16.20
CA MET A 25 3.05 7.57 -16.05
C MET A 25 3.07 6.84 -17.41
N LEU A 26 3.63 5.64 -17.42
CA LEU A 26 3.47 4.66 -18.50
C LEU A 26 2.65 3.49 -18.00
N MET A 27 1.72 2.98 -18.82
CA MET A 27 0.90 1.82 -18.48
C MET A 27 1.41 0.55 -19.18
N LEU A 28 1.55 -0.53 -18.43
CA LEU A 28 1.91 -1.84 -18.95
C LEU A 28 0.72 -2.78 -18.80
N LEU A 29 0.21 -3.29 -19.92
CA LEU A 29 -1.01 -4.10 -19.96
C LEU A 29 -0.77 -5.43 -20.70
N GLY A 30 -1.01 -6.54 -20.01
CA GLY A 30 -1.13 -7.87 -20.59
C GLY A 30 -2.59 -8.27 -20.66
N ILE A 31 -3.11 -8.54 -21.85
CA ILE A 31 -4.48 -9.00 -22.06
C ILE A 31 -4.46 -10.53 -22.17
N SER A 32 -5.31 -11.20 -21.38
CA SER A 32 -5.39 -12.66 -21.40
C SER A 32 -5.80 -13.18 -22.79
N GLU A 33 -5.08 -14.17 -23.29
CA GLU A 33 -5.44 -14.92 -24.50
C GLU A 33 -6.77 -15.67 -24.35
N ASN A 34 -7.17 -16.00 -23.11
CA ASN A 34 -8.40 -16.71 -22.80
C ASN A 34 -9.66 -15.82 -22.85
N PHE A 35 -9.52 -14.50 -22.97
CA PHE A 35 -10.67 -13.62 -23.13
C PHE A 35 -11.28 -13.75 -24.51
N THR A 36 -12.60 -13.95 -24.55
CA THR A 36 -13.37 -13.77 -25.79
C THR A 36 -13.25 -12.34 -26.29
N TYR A 37 -13.54 -12.11 -27.58
CA TYR A 37 -13.54 -10.76 -28.15
C TYR A 37 -14.42 -9.80 -27.34
N THR A 38 -15.63 -10.23 -26.97
CA THR A 38 -16.57 -9.42 -26.17
C THR A 38 -16.03 -9.10 -24.78
N GLN A 39 -15.44 -10.09 -24.09
CA GLN A 39 -14.83 -9.86 -22.77
C GLN A 39 -13.68 -8.86 -22.87
N ARG A 40 -12.83 -8.96 -23.89
CA ARG A 40 -11.73 -8.03 -24.13
C ARG A 40 -12.24 -6.60 -24.35
N GLN A 41 -13.31 -6.42 -25.11
CA GLN A 41 -13.90 -5.10 -25.37
C GLN A 41 -14.51 -4.43 -24.13
N VAL A 42 -14.82 -5.21 -23.08
CA VAL A 42 -15.37 -4.66 -21.82
C VAL A 42 -14.26 -4.51 -20.77
N VAL A 43 -13.54 -5.59 -20.48
CA VAL A 43 -12.59 -5.64 -19.37
C VAL A 43 -11.39 -4.73 -19.63
N THR A 44 -10.86 -4.69 -20.85
CA THR A 44 -9.70 -3.84 -21.18
C THR A 44 -9.99 -2.35 -20.99
N PRO A 45 -11.03 -1.76 -21.61
CA PRO A 45 -11.35 -0.35 -21.38
C PRO A 45 -11.63 -0.02 -19.92
N MET A 46 -12.30 -0.91 -19.17
CA MET A 46 -12.56 -0.69 -17.73
C MET A 46 -11.28 -0.68 -16.89
N MET A 47 -10.30 -1.53 -17.20
CA MET A 47 -8.99 -1.51 -16.55
C MET A 47 -8.23 -0.23 -16.86
N ILE A 48 -8.20 0.17 -18.13
CA ILE A 48 -7.55 1.41 -18.59
C ILE A 48 -8.20 2.62 -17.93
N GLN A 49 -9.54 2.72 -17.95
CA GLN A 49 -10.28 3.82 -17.34
C GLN A 49 -9.95 3.94 -15.85
N GLY A 50 -9.99 2.82 -15.12
CA GLY A 50 -9.64 2.83 -13.70
C GLY A 50 -8.21 3.29 -13.44
N PHE A 51 -7.25 2.91 -14.28
CA PHE A 51 -5.86 3.35 -14.16
C PHE A 51 -5.74 4.86 -14.41
N THR A 52 -6.34 5.35 -15.49
CA THR A 52 -6.33 6.77 -15.87
C THR A 52 -7.03 7.66 -14.85
N ASP A 53 -8.18 7.22 -14.30
CA ASP A 53 -8.91 7.94 -13.26
C ASP A 53 -8.03 8.18 -12.02
N LEU A 54 -7.26 7.17 -11.60
CA LEU A 54 -6.40 7.30 -10.44
C LEU A 54 -5.14 8.13 -10.75
N CYS A 55 -4.60 8.06 -11.97
CA CYS A 55 -3.57 8.99 -12.41
C CYS A 55 -4.05 10.45 -12.28
N ALA A 56 -5.28 10.73 -12.74
CA ALA A 56 -5.86 12.06 -12.63
C ALA A 56 -6.01 12.50 -11.16
N GLU A 57 -6.45 11.61 -10.26
CA GLU A 57 -6.48 11.85 -8.80
C GLU A 57 -5.08 12.13 -8.22
N ALA A 58 -4.06 11.41 -8.71
CA ALA A 58 -2.66 11.62 -8.35
C ALA A 58 -2.07 12.91 -8.93
N GLY A 59 -2.77 13.61 -9.83
CA GLY A 59 -2.29 14.82 -10.50
C GLY A 59 -1.32 14.55 -11.65
N THR A 60 -1.38 13.37 -12.25
CA THR A 60 -0.53 12.95 -13.38
C THR A 60 -1.36 12.38 -14.53
N SER A 61 -0.72 12.07 -15.65
CA SER A 61 -1.38 11.51 -16.83
C SER A 61 -0.60 10.32 -17.39
N VAL A 62 -1.34 9.38 -17.98
CA VAL A 62 -0.75 8.27 -18.73
C VAL A 62 -0.33 8.78 -20.11
N ASN A 63 0.97 8.92 -20.35
CA ASN A 63 1.50 9.51 -21.60
C ASN A 63 2.05 8.45 -22.57
N GLY A 64 1.85 7.18 -22.26
CA GLY A 64 2.29 6.08 -23.10
C GLY A 64 2.11 4.74 -22.40
N GLY A 65 2.55 3.69 -23.08
CA GLY A 65 2.45 2.35 -22.55
C GLY A 65 2.60 1.28 -23.61
N GLN A 66 2.59 0.03 -23.17
CA GLN A 66 2.62 -1.13 -24.05
C GLN A 66 1.49 -2.08 -23.66
N THR A 67 0.75 -2.54 -24.66
CA THR A 67 -0.24 -3.60 -24.50
C THR A 67 0.18 -4.82 -25.30
N VAL A 68 0.18 -5.99 -24.65
CA VAL A 68 0.53 -7.28 -25.29
C VAL A 68 -0.49 -8.35 -24.95
N ILE A 69 -0.59 -9.37 -25.81
CA ILE A 69 -1.30 -10.60 -25.47
C ILE A 69 -0.41 -11.45 -24.58
N ASN A 70 -1.00 -12.02 -23.53
CA ASN A 70 -0.31 -12.84 -22.55
C ASN A 70 -1.26 -13.93 -22.03
N PRO A 71 -0.80 -15.10 -21.55
CA PRO A 71 -1.70 -16.10 -20.96
C PRO A 71 -2.51 -15.54 -19.78
N TRP A 72 -1.90 -14.63 -19.00
CA TRP A 72 -2.51 -14.02 -17.82
C TRP A 72 -2.74 -12.52 -18.02
N VAL A 73 -3.75 -11.99 -17.31
CA VAL A 73 -3.93 -10.54 -17.22
C VAL A 73 -2.78 -9.94 -16.39
N ILE A 74 -2.10 -8.94 -16.95
CA ILE A 74 -1.06 -8.17 -16.25
C ILE A 74 -1.48 -6.71 -16.30
N ILE A 75 -1.45 -6.03 -15.16
CA ILE A 75 -1.67 -4.58 -15.10
C ILE A 75 -0.56 -3.99 -14.24
N GLY A 76 0.17 -3.04 -14.80
CA GLY A 76 1.24 -2.34 -14.11
C GLY A 76 1.59 -1.06 -14.85
N GLY A 77 2.79 -0.55 -14.57
CA GLY A 77 3.22 0.70 -15.15
C GLY A 77 4.56 1.15 -14.59
N VAL A 78 4.95 2.35 -15.02
CA VAL A 78 6.14 3.06 -14.56
C VAL A 78 5.71 4.44 -14.13
N ALA A 79 6.09 4.83 -12.92
CA ALA A 79 5.97 6.20 -12.41
C ALA A 79 7.34 6.86 -12.44
N SER A 80 7.41 8.06 -13.02
CA SER A 80 8.65 8.85 -13.08
C SER A 80 8.41 10.25 -12.55
N ALA A 81 9.39 10.77 -11.82
CA ALA A 81 9.43 12.15 -11.36
C ALA A 81 10.87 12.68 -11.42
N VAL A 82 11.02 13.94 -11.76
CA VAL A 82 12.28 14.69 -11.73
C VAL A 82 12.25 15.53 -10.46
N CYS A 83 13.09 15.17 -9.49
CA CYS A 83 13.04 15.74 -8.16
C CYS A 83 14.32 16.48 -7.79
N ASN A 84 14.17 17.59 -7.07
CA ASN A 84 15.23 18.21 -6.29
C ASN A 84 15.54 17.38 -5.05
N LYS A 85 16.73 17.58 -4.47
CA LYS A 85 17.14 16.88 -3.23
C LYS A 85 16.22 17.08 -2.03
N SER A 86 15.47 18.18 -2.01
CA SER A 86 14.50 18.50 -0.96
C SER A 86 13.14 17.81 -1.14
N GLU A 87 12.88 17.21 -2.31
CA GLU A 87 11.56 16.65 -2.66
C GLU A 87 11.47 15.15 -2.41
N PHE A 88 12.61 14.48 -2.16
CA PHE A 88 12.67 13.08 -1.78
C PHE A 88 13.40 12.88 -0.45
N ILE A 89 13.08 11.77 0.21
CA ILE A 89 13.67 11.35 1.48
C ILE A 89 14.36 10.01 1.24
N MET A 90 15.65 9.93 1.54
CA MET A 90 16.39 8.68 1.44
C MET A 90 15.93 7.69 2.51
N PRO A 91 15.65 6.41 2.17
CA PRO A 91 15.14 5.42 3.11
C PRO A 91 16.25 4.79 3.96
N ASP A 92 17.22 5.58 4.44
CA ASP A 92 18.44 5.09 5.12
C ASP A 92 18.82 5.85 6.40
N GLY A 93 17.94 6.74 6.88
CA GLY A 93 18.22 7.68 7.97
C GLY A 93 17.71 7.27 9.35
N ALA A 94 17.14 6.09 9.55
CA ALA A 94 16.53 5.71 10.82
C ALA A 94 17.56 5.62 11.96
N VAL A 95 17.16 6.06 13.15
CA VAL A 95 17.96 6.07 14.38
C VAL A 95 17.27 5.31 15.51
N ALA A 96 18.04 4.89 16.51
CA ALA A 96 17.48 4.25 17.70
C ALA A 96 16.59 5.24 18.46
N GLY A 97 15.41 4.77 18.89
CA GLY A 97 14.37 5.58 19.53
C GLY A 97 13.23 5.96 18.60
N ASP A 98 13.44 5.88 17.27
CA ASP A 98 12.41 6.20 16.29
C ASP A 98 11.19 5.28 16.36
N VAL A 99 10.03 5.76 15.91
CA VAL A 99 8.78 5.00 15.89
C VAL A 99 8.38 4.54 14.49
N LEU A 100 7.99 3.28 14.36
CA LEU A 100 7.40 2.72 13.13
C LEU A 100 5.92 3.06 13.09
N VAL A 101 5.32 3.33 11.93
CA VAL A 101 3.90 3.66 11.84
C VAL A 101 3.40 3.07 10.49
N LEU A 102 2.17 2.51 10.39
CA LEU A 102 1.70 1.70 9.23
C LEU A 102 0.33 2.13 8.66
N THR A 103 0.24 2.41 7.35
CA THR A 103 -0.78 3.37 6.83
C THR A 103 -2.10 2.75 6.48
N LYS A 104 -1.99 1.49 6.11
CA LYS A 104 -3.05 0.66 5.58
C LYS A 104 -3.07 -0.59 6.45
N PRO A 105 -4.26 -1.07 6.81
CA PRO A 105 -4.39 -2.32 7.53
C PRO A 105 -3.85 -3.48 6.67
N LEU A 106 -3.37 -4.51 7.33
CA LEU A 106 -2.91 -5.75 6.71
C LEU A 106 -4.09 -6.67 6.38
N GLY A 107 -3.84 -7.71 5.59
CA GLY A 107 -4.81 -8.79 5.33
C GLY A 107 -5.52 -8.72 3.99
N THR A 108 -5.07 -7.86 3.07
CA THR A 108 -5.66 -7.74 1.72
C THR A 108 -5.67 -9.08 0.96
N GLN A 109 -4.58 -9.86 1.03
CA GLN A 109 -4.51 -11.17 0.39
C GLN A 109 -5.53 -12.16 0.96
N VAL A 110 -5.76 -12.15 2.28
CA VAL A 110 -6.75 -13.01 2.92
C VAL A 110 -8.16 -12.63 2.47
N ALA A 111 -8.47 -11.33 2.43
CA ALA A 111 -9.76 -10.84 1.98
C ALA A 111 -10.06 -11.21 0.51
N VAL A 112 -9.08 -11.01 -0.39
CA VAL A 112 -9.22 -11.37 -1.82
C VAL A 112 -9.38 -12.88 -2.01
N ASN A 113 -8.57 -13.69 -1.31
CA ASN A 113 -8.67 -15.14 -1.41
C ASN A 113 -10.00 -15.67 -0.84
N ALA A 114 -10.44 -15.15 0.32
CA ALA A 114 -11.71 -15.55 0.92
C ALA A 114 -12.89 -15.25 -0.01
N HIS A 115 -12.89 -14.09 -0.67
CA HIS A 115 -13.91 -13.75 -1.67
C HIS A 115 -13.89 -14.71 -2.86
N GLN A 116 -12.70 -15.06 -3.39
CA GLN A 116 -12.59 -16.04 -4.47
C GLN A 116 -13.03 -17.45 -4.06
N TRP A 117 -12.87 -17.81 -2.78
CA TRP A 117 -13.25 -19.12 -2.28
C TRP A 117 -14.76 -19.34 -2.25
N ILE A 118 -15.59 -18.29 -2.21
CA ILE A 118 -17.06 -18.41 -2.24
C ILE A 118 -17.52 -19.25 -3.45
N GLU A 119 -16.87 -19.09 -4.61
CA GLU A 119 -17.18 -19.84 -5.84
C GLU A 119 -16.45 -21.20 -5.93
N GLN A 120 -15.63 -21.55 -4.93
CA GLN A 120 -14.79 -22.74 -4.91
C GLN A 120 -15.11 -23.62 -3.68
N PRO A 121 -16.06 -24.57 -3.79
CA PRO A 121 -16.54 -25.36 -2.65
C PRO A 121 -15.44 -25.99 -1.80
N LYS A 122 -14.40 -26.52 -2.46
CA LYS A 122 -13.20 -27.12 -1.83
C LYS A 122 -12.54 -26.23 -0.77
N TRP A 123 -12.57 -24.91 -0.97
CA TRP A 123 -11.97 -23.93 -0.06
C TRP A 123 -13.01 -23.28 0.85
N TRP A 124 -14.21 -22.96 0.32
CA TRP A 124 -15.29 -22.39 1.12
C TRP A 124 -15.71 -23.29 2.28
N ASP A 125 -15.81 -24.60 2.04
CA ASP A 125 -16.23 -25.56 3.06
C ASP A 125 -15.30 -25.59 4.29
N LYS A 126 -14.06 -25.10 4.17
CA LYS A 126 -13.10 -25.02 5.28
C LYS A 126 -13.28 -23.79 6.17
N VAL A 127 -13.95 -22.75 5.67
CA VAL A 127 -14.03 -21.44 6.34
C VAL A 127 -15.46 -21.03 6.67
N LYS A 128 -16.47 -21.63 6.03
CA LYS A 128 -17.90 -21.29 6.19
C LYS A 128 -18.43 -21.36 7.63
N ASP A 129 -17.79 -22.14 8.50
CA ASP A 129 -18.17 -22.25 9.92
C ASP A 129 -17.61 -21.10 10.78
N VAL A 130 -16.64 -20.34 10.25
CA VAL A 130 -15.94 -19.26 10.95
C VAL A 130 -16.32 -17.89 10.41
N ILE A 131 -16.70 -17.80 9.13
CA ILE A 131 -16.98 -16.54 8.45
C ILE A 131 -18.22 -16.63 7.56
N THR A 132 -19.04 -15.60 7.60
CA THR A 132 -20.23 -15.45 6.74
C THR A 132 -19.86 -14.86 5.38
N THR A 133 -20.71 -15.07 4.37
CA THR A 133 -20.54 -14.48 3.04
C THR A 133 -20.54 -12.95 3.09
N GLU A 134 -21.37 -12.37 3.96
CA GLU A 134 -21.50 -10.92 4.13
C GLU A 134 -20.21 -10.32 4.68
N GLN A 135 -19.62 -10.97 5.68
CA GLN A 135 -18.33 -10.54 6.26
C GLN A 135 -17.17 -10.63 5.26
N VAL A 136 -17.18 -11.63 4.37
CA VAL A 136 -16.19 -11.74 3.30
C VAL A 136 -16.34 -10.59 2.32
N GLU A 137 -17.56 -10.26 1.91
CA GLU A 137 -17.82 -9.15 0.99
C GLU A 137 -17.40 -7.81 1.60
N GLU A 138 -17.74 -7.55 2.86
CA GLU A 138 -17.30 -6.36 3.59
C GLU A 138 -15.77 -6.26 3.65
N ALA A 139 -15.09 -7.36 3.97
CA ALA A 139 -13.64 -7.40 4.03
C ALA A 139 -12.99 -7.19 2.65
N TYR A 140 -13.58 -7.76 1.61
CA TYR A 140 -13.15 -7.59 0.22
C TYR A 140 -13.31 -6.14 -0.24
N MET A 141 -14.45 -5.51 0.03
CA MET A 141 -14.69 -4.10 -0.27
C MET A 141 -13.71 -3.19 0.49
N ALA A 142 -13.53 -3.41 1.80
CA ALA A 142 -12.55 -2.66 2.59
C ALA A 142 -11.11 -2.83 2.06
N ALA A 143 -10.73 -4.05 1.66
CA ALA A 143 -9.43 -4.33 1.06
C ALA A 143 -9.25 -3.63 -0.29
N THR A 144 -10.25 -3.67 -1.16
CA THR A 144 -10.17 -3.04 -2.49
C THR A 144 -10.08 -1.52 -2.39
N TYR A 145 -10.84 -0.88 -1.50
CA TYR A 145 -10.72 0.56 -1.24
C TYR A 145 -9.37 0.93 -0.63
N SER A 146 -8.88 0.15 0.35
CA SER A 146 -7.55 0.35 0.94
C SER A 146 -6.42 0.23 -0.09
N MET A 147 -6.50 -0.77 -0.98
CA MET A 147 -5.52 -0.97 -2.05
C MET A 147 -5.57 0.15 -3.10
N ALA A 148 -6.77 0.64 -3.45
CA ALA A 148 -6.93 1.73 -4.42
C ALA A 148 -6.55 3.12 -3.87
N ARG A 149 -6.51 3.30 -2.54
CA ARG A 149 -6.13 4.57 -1.92
C ARG A 149 -4.68 4.94 -2.20
N LEU A 150 -4.41 6.13 -2.71
CA LEU A 150 -3.05 6.63 -2.93
C LEU A 150 -2.28 6.84 -1.62
N ASN A 151 -0.96 6.65 -1.68
CA ASN A 151 -0.03 6.99 -0.62
C ASN A 151 0.43 8.48 -0.68
N ARG A 152 -0.15 9.29 -1.58
CA ARG A 152 0.26 10.68 -1.85
C ARG A 152 0.25 11.61 -0.64
N THR A 153 -0.87 11.67 0.10
CA THR A 153 -1.01 12.51 1.31
C THR A 153 0.12 12.24 2.29
N GLY A 154 0.47 10.98 2.37
CA GLY A 154 1.49 10.48 3.21
C GLY A 154 2.92 10.85 2.90
N ALA A 155 3.29 10.76 1.61
CA ALA A 155 4.56 11.26 1.12
C ALA A 155 4.74 12.75 1.50
N ARG A 156 3.67 13.54 1.43
CA ARG A 156 3.68 14.95 1.88
C ARG A 156 3.91 15.08 3.38
N LEU A 157 3.22 14.28 4.19
CA LEU A 157 3.34 14.33 5.65
C LEU A 157 4.73 13.88 6.14
N MET A 158 5.44 13.02 5.40
CA MET A 158 6.82 12.66 5.73
C MET A 158 7.71 13.89 5.84
N HIS A 159 7.59 14.83 4.90
CA HIS A 159 8.36 16.08 4.92
C HIS A 159 7.95 16.97 6.08
N SER A 160 6.64 17.11 6.34
CA SER A 160 6.13 17.98 7.41
C SER A 160 6.55 17.53 8.81
N TYR A 161 6.74 16.22 9.03
CA TYR A 161 7.09 15.65 10.34
C TYR A 161 8.53 15.15 10.44
N GLY A 162 9.35 15.37 9.41
CA GLY A 162 10.76 15.02 9.41
C GLY A 162 11.03 13.52 9.44
N ALA A 163 10.32 12.74 8.61
CA ALA A 163 10.51 11.30 8.52
C ALA A 163 11.96 10.93 8.15
N HIS A 164 12.54 9.96 8.86
CA HIS A 164 13.89 9.47 8.56
C HIS A 164 13.97 8.40 7.44
N GLY A 165 12.83 8.06 6.83
CA GLY A 165 12.73 7.06 5.76
C GLY A 165 11.42 6.28 5.83
N ALA A 166 11.04 5.68 4.71
CA ALA A 166 9.86 4.83 4.62
C ALA A 166 10.07 3.69 3.62
N THR A 167 9.18 2.70 3.69
CA THR A 167 8.99 1.66 2.68
C THR A 167 7.49 1.43 2.57
N ASP A 168 7.02 1.02 1.41
CA ASP A 168 5.67 0.51 1.28
C ASP A 168 5.61 -0.99 1.62
N VAL A 169 4.41 -1.52 1.80
CA VAL A 169 4.17 -2.92 2.16
C VAL A 169 3.34 -3.57 1.06
N THR A 170 4.01 -4.39 0.26
CA THR A 170 3.43 -5.07 -0.92
C THR A 170 3.63 -6.59 -0.84
N GLY A 171 4.10 -7.25 -1.90
CA GLY A 171 4.07 -8.71 -2.05
C GLY A 171 4.96 -9.50 -1.08
N PHE A 172 5.99 -8.88 -0.49
CA PHE A 172 6.84 -9.54 0.52
C PHE A 172 6.22 -9.55 1.93
N GLY A 173 5.09 -8.88 2.10
CA GLY A 173 4.45 -8.68 3.40
C GLY A 173 5.25 -7.75 4.33
N LEU A 174 4.66 -7.47 5.49
CA LEU A 174 5.19 -6.48 6.43
C LEU A 174 6.61 -6.83 6.91
N LEU A 175 6.83 -8.09 7.31
CA LEU A 175 8.11 -8.50 7.89
C LEU A 175 9.25 -8.47 6.85
N GLY A 176 8.96 -8.84 5.60
CA GLY A 176 9.93 -8.78 4.50
C GLY A 176 10.38 -7.35 4.23
N HIS A 177 9.43 -6.44 4.06
CA HIS A 177 9.70 -5.02 3.83
C HIS A 177 10.37 -4.34 5.03
N ALA A 178 9.93 -4.64 6.26
CA ALA A 178 10.57 -4.12 7.46
C ALA A 178 12.03 -4.58 7.59
N ARG A 179 12.34 -5.83 7.20
CA ARG A 179 13.71 -6.35 7.19
C ARG A 179 14.57 -5.68 6.12
N ASN A 180 14.03 -5.48 4.92
CA ASN A 180 14.72 -4.79 3.84
C ASN A 180 15.04 -3.35 4.24
N LEU A 181 14.05 -2.62 4.77
CA LEU A 181 14.26 -1.26 5.25
C LEU A 181 15.31 -1.24 6.38
N ALA A 182 15.21 -2.11 7.39
CA ALA A 182 16.20 -2.19 8.46
C ALA A 182 17.62 -2.46 7.95
N SER A 183 17.77 -3.27 6.89
CA SER A 183 19.06 -3.58 6.29
C SER A 183 19.67 -2.44 5.47
N ALA A 184 18.83 -1.51 4.99
CA ALA A 184 19.26 -0.34 4.22
C ALA A 184 19.73 0.83 5.11
N GLN A 185 19.56 0.75 6.43
CA GLN A 185 19.89 1.84 7.33
C GLN A 185 21.39 2.01 7.50
N LYS A 186 21.86 3.27 7.51
CA LYS A 186 23.27 3.60 7.78
C LYS A 186 23.65 3.36 9.24
N ALA A 187 22.72 3.62 10.16
CA ALA A 187 22.91 3.39 11.58
C ALA A 187 22.62 1.92 11.95
N PRO A 188 23.29 1.35 12.97
CA PRO A 188 23.04 -0.01 13.44
C PRO A 188 21.73 -0.08 14.23
N VAL A 189 20.61 -0.15 13.51
CA VAL A 189 19.26 -0.21 14.09
C VAL A 189 18.58 -1.56 13.83
N SER A 190 17.58 -1.86 14.64
CA SER A 190 16.68 -3.00 14.49
C SER A 190 15.25 -2.56 14.74
N PHE A 191 14.32 -3.11 13.98
CA PHE A 191 12.91 -2.77 14.06
C PHE A 191 12.15 -3.78 14.91
N LYS A 192 11.42 -3.29 15.92
CA LYS A 192 10.54 -4.11 16.74
C LYS A 192 9.08 -3.70 16.56
N ILE A 193 8.30 -4.60 15.97
CA ILE A 193 6.87 -4.42 15.72
C ILE A 193 6.10 -4.99 16.93
N HIS A 194 5.20 -4.20 17.53
CA HIS A 194 4.50 -4.58 18.76
C HIS A 194 3.02 -4.92 18.51
N THR A 195 2.37 -4.20 17.60
CA THR A 195 0.94 -4.34 17.29
C THR A 195 0.73 -4.30 15.78
N LEU A 196 -0.23 -5.06 15.27
CA LEU A 196 -0.54 -5.09 13.85
C LEU A 196 -1.98 -4.63 13.62
N PRO A 197 -2.22 -3.55 12.86
CA PRO A 197 -3.57 -3.26 12.39
C PRO A 197 -3.92 -4.29 11.30
N GLY A 198 -4.81 -5.21 11.64
CA GLY A 198 -5.38 -6.16 10.68
C GLY A 198 -6.77 -5.71 10.23
N ASN A 199 -7.12 -6.00 8.98
CA ASN A 199 -8.53 -6.17 8.59
C ASN A 199 -9.04 -7.44 9.29
N VAL A 200 -9.27 -7.34 10.60
CA VAL A 200 -9.81 -8.46 11.35
C VAL A 200 -11.28 -8.54 10.99
N ILE A 201 -11.66 -9.68 10.41
CA ILE A 201 -13.03 -10.05 10.07
C ILE A 201 -13.81 -10.40 11.36
N THR A 202 -13.67 -9.56 12.37
CA THR A 202 -14.38 -9.65 13.63
C THR A 202 -15.10 -8.33 13.80
N SER A 203 -16.42 -8.40 13.85
CA SER A 203 -17.35 -7.33 14.10
C SER A 203 -16.93 -6.45 15.29
N THR A 204 -16.21 -5.36 15.04
CA THR A 204 -16.25 -4.13 15.86
C THR A 204 -15.52 -3.00 15.14
N CYS A 205 -16.28 -1.93 14.88
CA CYS A 205 -15.87 -0.55 14.58
C CYS A 205 -15.71 -0.14 13.09
N PRO A 206 -16.72 0.54 12.50
CA PRO A 206 -16.66 1.16 11.16
C PRO A 206 -15.76 2.41 11.06
N CYS A 207 -14.94 2.71 12.08
CA CYS A 207 -14.31 4.01 12.27
C CYS A 207 -12.81 4.03 11.90
N VAL A 208 -12.39 3.36 10.82
CA VAL A 208 -10.98 3.35 10.38
C VAL A 208 -10.80 4.01 9.01
N ASN A 209 -11.40 5.20 8.86
CA ASN A 209 -10.97 6.16 7.85
C ASN A 209 -9.81 6.97 8.45
N THR A 210 -8.69 7.08 7.72
CA THR A 210 -7.40 7.71 8.11
C THR A 210 -6.65 6.96 9.23
N GLN A 211 -5.35 6.68 9.25
CA GLN A 211 -4.07 7.17 8.67
C GLN A 211 -2.99 6.11 9.04
N MET A 212 -1.73 6.21 8.55
CA MET A 212 -0.48 6.04 9.37
C MET A 212 0.85 5.74 8.61
N TRP A 213 1.72 6.68 8.31
CA TRP A 213 3.00 6.44 7.56
C TRP A 213 4.08 5.69 8.29
N PHE A 214 5.05 5.02 7.64
CA PHE A 214 6.33 4.82 8.35
C PHE A 214 6.98 6.21 8.44
N CYS A 215 6.80 6.88 9.58
CA CYS A 215 7.32 8.21 9.84
C CYS A 215 8.09 8.17 11.15
N PHE A 216 9.41 8.23 11.03
CA PHE A 216 10.33 8.30 12.15
C PHE A 216 10.56 9.76 12.52
N SER A 217 10.23 10.18 13.73
CA SER A 217 10.56 11.54 14.22
C SER A 217 11.08 11.44 15.65
N ALA A 218 12.26 12.01 15.89
CA ALA A 218 12.79 12.26 17.22
C ALA A 218 12.56 13.73 17.58
N GLY A 219 11.51 14.04 18.35
CA GLY A 219 11.26 15.41 18.82
C GLY A 219 10.04 15.56 19.74
N PRO A 220 9.98 16.62 20.57
CA PRO A 220 9.05 16.77 21.70
C PRO A 220 7.62 17.18 21.32
N TYR A 221 7.19 16.95 20.08
CA TYR A 221 5.83 17.27 19.62
C TYR A 221 4.85 16.15 19.99
N GLU A 222 4.81 15.79 21.29
CA GLU A 222 3.87 14.80 21.79
C GLU A 222 2.42 15.30 21.69
N SER A 223 2.12 16.60 21.66
CA SER A 223 0.75 17.09 21.91
C SER A 223 -0.16 17.26 20.68
N CYS A 224 0.34 17.43 19.45
CA CYS A 224 -0.52 17.79 18.31
C CYS A 224 -1.04 16.58 17.50
N CYS A 225 -0.24 15.53 17.34
CA CYS A 225 -0.70 14.27 16.75
C CYS A 225 -1.74 13.54 17.62
N LEU A 226 -1.82 13.88 18.91
CA LEU A 226 -2.66 13.18 19.90
C LEU A 226 -4.16 13.53 19.85
N HIS A 227 -4.55 14.68 19.29
CA HIS A 227 -5.96 15.12 19.34
C HIS A 227 -6.82 14.66 18.15
N HIS A 228 -6.23 14.17 17.07
CA HIS A 228 -6.97 13.57 15.95
C HIS A 228 -6.81 12.05 15.83
N CYS A 229 -5.98 11.43 16.69
CA CYS A 229 -5.59 10.04 16.57
C CYS A 229 -5.96 9.25 17.84
N GLN A 230 -7.24 8.94 18.01
CA GLN A 230 -7.70 8.02 19.07
C GLN A 230 -7.45 6.56 18.65
N GLN A 231 -6.18 6.15 18.64
CA GLN A 231 -5.73 4.79 19.00
C GLN A 231 -4.20 4.78 19.04
N ARG A 232 -3.63 4.55 20.22
CA ARG A 232 -2.18 4.52 20.45
C ARG A 232 -1.59 3.24 19.84
N THR A 233 -0.74 3.40 18.84
CA THR A 233 0.18 2.35 18.38
C THR A 233 1.61 2.87 18.49
N ARG A 234 2.33 2.46 19.54
CA ARG A 234 3.74 2.82 19.77
C ARG A 234 4.65 1.70 19.26
N PHE A 235 5.68 2.06 18.51
CA PHE A 235 6.69 1.16 18.00
C PHE A 235 8.07 1.77 18.21
N GLN A 236 9.16 0.98 18.29
CA GLN A 236 10.49 1.54 18.55
C GLN A 236 11.58 0.83 17.73
N ALA A 237 12.45 1.63 17.10
CA ALA A 237 13.75 1.23 16.62
C ALA A 237 14.71 1.09 17.81
N LYS A 238 15.41 -0.05 17.92
CA LYS A 238 16.41 -0.29 18.96
C LYS A 238 17.81 -0.32 18.35
N GLY A 239 18.79 0.21 19.10
CA GLY A 239 20.20 0.04 18.77
C GLY A 239 20.59 -1.44 18.76
N ARG A 240 21.35 -1.85 17.74
CA ARG A 240 21.86 -3.22 17.62
C ARG A 240 23.10 -3.35 18.50
N SER A 241 23.03 -4.13 19.59
CA SER A 241 24.22 -4.53 20.33
C SER A 241 24.99 -5.51 19.46
N VAL A 242 26.22 -5.14 19.08
CA VAL A 242 27.17 -6.05 18.44
C VAL A 242 27.57 -7.08 19.50
N ARG A 243 27.07 -8.30 19.36
CA ARG A 243 27.60 -9.52 20.00
C ARG A 243 27.75 -10.58 18.92
#